data_AF-A0A1G2F7T1-F1
#
_entry.id   AF-A0A1G2F7T1-F1
#
_cell.length_a   1.000
_cell.length_b   1.000
_cell.length_c   1.000
_cell.angle_alpha   90.00
_cell.angle_beta   90.00
_cell.angle_gamma   90.00
#
_symmetry.space_group_name_H-M   'P 1'
#
loop_
_entity.id
_entity.type
_entity.pdbx_description
1 polymer ?
#
loop_
_entity_poly.entity_id
_entity_poly.type
_entity_poly.pdbx_seq_one_letter_code
_entity_poly.pdbx_strand_id
1 'polypeptide(L)'
;MIKFIKDQIKCFQCRVALRKQTRPSDKFLNQCRQLFLDKICPAPIENVRMAKSFGLIYRYGLFSFFGCMFILSGMVVFADMTNVGYGHSLYSFKRFGESVRIKLVPQAGQPSLHQEFAERRLEEMKAIKGNTIPASATEQVKNQNQSILTQNKEVEQLSQQMHQEINLIFSDVEANRIEPARIKIICNDIARILNDDEESLTEIPTKFQQESRNKLNINCAGFLDP
;
A
#
# COMPACT_ATOMS: atom_id res chain seq x y z
N MET A 1 -28.87 46.01 -63.29
CA MET A 1 -28.27 45.39 -62.09
C MET A 1 -29.22 44.43 -61.37
N ILE A 2 -30.48 44.81 -61.07
CA ILE A 2 -31.45 43.94 -60.36
C ILE A 2 -31.74 42.60 -61.07
N LYS A 3 -31.84 42.59 -62.41
CA LYS A 3 -32.06 41.35 -63.19
C LYS A 3 -30.91 40.34 -63.03
N PHE A 4 -29.67 40.80 -63.11
CA PHE A 4 -28.47 39.97 -62.93
C PHE A 4 -28.44 39.29 -61.55
N ILE A 5 -28.79 40.01 -60.48
CA ILE A 5 -28.84 39.45 -59.13
C ILE A 5 -29.93 38.36 -59.03
N LYS A 6 -31.11 38.59 -59.62
CA LYS A 6 -32.19 37.59 -59.65
C LYS A 6 -31.78 36.32 -60.41
N ASP A 7 -31.07 36.46 -61.52
CA ASP A 7 -30.60 35.32 -62.32
C ASP A 7 -29.52 34.51 -61.58
N GLN A 8 -28.60 35.18 -60.87
CA GLN A 8 -27.59 34.52 -60.03
C GLN A 8 -28.23 33.74 -58.87
N ILE A 9 -29.24 34.30 -58.21
CA ILE A 9 -29.98 33.62 -57.13
C ILE A 9 -30.69 32.38 -57.68
N LYS A 10 -31.35 32.47 -58.83
CA LYS A 10 -31.98 31.31 -59.48
C LYS A 10 -30.95 30.24 -59.84
N CYS A 11 -29.80 30.63 -60.42
CA CYS A 11 -28.72 29.70 -60.73
C CYS A 11 -28.19 28.99 -59.47
N PHE A 12 -28.02 29.73 -58.37
CA PHE A 12 -27.60 29.17 -57.09
C PHE A 12 -28.64 28.17 -56.54
N GLN A 13 -29.92 28.53 -56.53
CA GLN A 13 -31.00 27.65 -56.09
C GLN A 13 -31.08 26.38 -56.94
N CYS A 14 -31.00 26.51 -58.27
CA CYS A 14 -30.94 25.36 -59.19
C CYS A 14 -29.74 24.47 -58.87
N ARG A 15 -28.55 25.01 -58.64
CA ARG A 15 -27.36 24.24 -58.29
C ARG A 15 -27.51 23.50 -56.96
N VAL A 16 -28.13 24.12 -55.95
CA VAL A 16 -28.42 23.48 -54.66
C VAL A 16 -29.44 22.37 -54.81
N ALA A 17 -30.52 22.60 -55.57
CA ALA A 17 -31.53 21.59 -55.85
C ALA A 17 -30.94 20.40 -56.61
N LEU A 18 -30.14 20.67 -57.63
CA LEU A 18 -29.45 19.64 -58.42
C LEU A 18 -28.51 18.83 -57.53
N ARG A 19 -27.70 19.47 -56.69
CA ARG A 19 -26.83 18.77 -55.72
C ARG A 19 -27.61 17.88 -54.75
N LYS A 20 -28.82 18.28 -54.34
CA LYS A 20 -29.67 17.45 -53.48
C LYS A 20 -30.25 16.26 -54.24
N GLN A 21 -30.70 16.46 -55.48
CA GLN A 21 -31.25 15.39 -56.32
C GLN A 21 -30.20 14.41 -56.82
N THR A 22 -29.00 14.89 -57.13
CA THR A 22 -27.87 14.06 -57.59
C THR A 22 -27.01 13.54 -56.44
N ARG A 23 -27.38 13.83 -55.18
CA ARG A 23 -26.65 13.25 -54.05
C ARG A 23 -26.92 11.75 -54.06
N PRO A 24 -25.88 10.90 -54.14
CA PRO A 24 -26.08 9.47 -54.03
C PRO A 24 -26.79 9.15 -52.71
N SER A 25 -27.68 8.16 -52.73
CA SER A 25 -28.33 7.70 -51.51
C SER A 25 -27.28 7.25 -50.50
N ASP A 26 -27.55 7.43 -49.20
CA ASP A 26 -26.62 6.98 -48.15
C ASP A 26 -26.37 5.46 -48.24
N LYS A 27 -27.35 4.71 -48.74
CA LYS A 27 -27.21 3.27 -49.04
C LYS A 27 -26.13 3.02 -50.11
N PHE A 28 -26.17 3.76 -51.22
CA PHE A 28 -25.16 3.64 -52.28
C PHE A 28 -23.77 4.03 -51.77
N LEU A 29 -23.66 5.12 -51.01
CA LEU A 29 -22.38 5.54 -50.42
C LEU A 29 -21.81 4.47 -49.47
N ASN A 30 -22.64 3.85 -48.64
CA ASN A 30 -22.21 2.79 -47.73
C ASN A 30 -21.78 1.52 -48.49
N GLN A 31 -22.50 1.14 -49.55
CA GLN A 31 -22.13 0.01 -50.41
C GLN A 31 -20.81 0.27 -51.17
N CYS A 32 -20.67 1.43 -51.81
CA CYS A 32 -19.42 1.80 -52.48
C CYS A 32 -18.26 1.91 -51.50
N ARG A 33 -18.49 2.40 -50.28
CA ARG A 33 -17.47 2.44 -49.23
C ARG A 33 -16.99 1.04 -48.85
N GLN A 34 -17.90 0.07 -48.70
CA GLN A 34 -17.52 -1.32 -48.43
C GLN A 34 -16.70 -1.89 -49.59
N LEU A 35 -17.19 -1.79 -50.83
CA LEU A 35 -16.48 -2.28 -52.01
C LEU A 35 -15.10 -1.62 -52.20
N PHE A 36 -14.99 -0.33 -51.89
CA PHE A 36 -13.72 0.40 -51.94
C PHE A 36 -12.75 -0.05 -50.86
N LEU A 37 -13.24 -0.23 -49.63
CA LEU A 37 -12.43 -0.73 -48.51
C LEU A 37 -11.96 -2.16 -48.76
N ASP A 38 -12.81 -3.03 -49.30
CA ASP A 38 -12.46 -4.41 -49.65
C ASP A 38 -11.37 -4.47 -50.73
N LYS A 39 -11.38 -3.52 -51.67
CA LYS A 39 -10.41 -3.46 -52.76
C LYS A 39 -9.06 -2.89 -52.33
N ILE A 40 -9.04 -1.95 -51.40
CA ILE A 40 -7.81 -1.24 -50.98
C ILE A 40 -7.16 -1.87 -49.75
N CYS A 41 -7.96 -2.43 -48.85
CA CYS A 41 -7.51 -3.07 -47.63
C CYS A 41 -7.97 -4.55 -47.64
N PRO A 42 -7.25 -5.46 -48.33
CA PRO A 42 -7.57 -6.89 -48.31
C PRO A 42 -7.32 -7.56 -46.94
N ALA A 43 -6.88 -6.80 -45.93
CA ALA A 43 -6.69 -7.30 -44.58
C ALA A 43 -8.05 -7.63 -43.93
N PRO A 44 -8.13 -8.71 -43.13
CA PRO A 44 -9.39 -9.15 -42.53
C PRO A 44 -10.01 -8.04 -41.66
N ILE A 45 -11.24 -7.67 -41.99
CA ILE A 45 -12.03 -6.58 -41.38
C ILE A 45 -12.22 -6.80 -39.86
N GLU A 46 -12.03 -8.03 -39.37
CA GLU A 46 -12.09 -8.38 -37.94
C GLU A 46 -11.15 -7.53 -37.07
N ASN A 47 -9.94 -7.23 -37.56
CA ASN A 47 -8.96 -6.44 -36.80
C ASN A 47 -9.38 -4.96 -36.64
N VAL A 48 -10.13 -4.41 -37.59
CA VAL A 48 -10.55 -2.99 -37.57
C VAL A 48 -11.74 -2.77 -36.63
N ARG A 49 -12.64 -3.74 -36.53
CA ARG A 49 -13.79 -3.68 -35.60
C ARG A 49 -13.33 -3.83 -34.15
N MET A 50 -12.41 -4.76 -33.89
CA MET A 50 -11.75 -4.91 -32.58
C MET A 50 -11.05 -3.61 -32.16
N ALA A 51 -10.25 -2.99 -33.04
CA ALA A 51 -9.54 -1.76 -32.73
C ALA A 51 -10.47 -0.58 -32.37
N LYS A 52 -11.62 -0.44 -33.05
CA LYS A 52 -12.61 0.61 -32.73
C LYS A 52 -13.29 0.39 -31.38
N SER A 53 -13.68 -0.85 -31.08
CA SER A 53 -14.26 -1.19 -29.78
C SER A 53 -13.24 -1.00 -28.66
N PHE A 54 -11.99 -1.40 -28.87
CA PHE A 54 -10.90 -1.18 -27.91
C PHE A 54 -10.66 0.30 -27.64
N GLY A 55 -10.70 1.15 -28.67
CA GLY A 55 -10.55 2.60 -28.53
C GLY A 55 -11.69 3.24 -27.71
N LEU A 56 -12.93 2.77 -27.87
CA LEU A 56 -14.07 3.27 -27.07
C LEU A 56 -13.98 2.78 -25.63
N ILE A 57 -13.71 1.50 -25.41
CA ILE A 57 -13.56 0.92 -24.05
C ILE A 57 -12.41 1.61 -23.32
N TYR A 58 -11.27 1.85 -23.98
CA TYR A 58 -10.14 2.56 -23.38
C TYR A 58 -10.50 4.01 -23.04
N ARG A 59 -11.17 4.74 -23.95
CA ARG A 59 -11.56 6.14 -23.70
C ARG A 59 -12.54 6.27 -22.53
N TYR A 60 -13.61 5.47 -22.51
CA TYR A 60 -14.60 5.53 -21.44
C TYR A 60 -14.10 4.88 -20.16
N GLY A 61 -13.30 3.81 -20.26
CA GLY A 61 -12.67 3.16 -19.12
C GLY A 61 -11.70 4.09 -18.40
N LEU A 62 -10.88 4.84 -19.15
CA LEU A 62 -9.96 5.83 -18.58
C LEU A 62 -10.72 6.98 -17.89
N PHE A 63 -11.79 7.49 -18.52
CA PHE A 63 -12.63 8.52 -17.90
C PHE A 63 -13.31 8.02 -16.61
N SER A 64 -13.85 6.80 -16.65
CA SER A 64 -14.45 6.15 -15.47
C SER A 64 -13.42 5.94 -14.37
N PHE A 65 -12.20 5.51 -14.71
CA PHE A 65 -11.12 5.29 -13.76
C PHE A 65 -10.74 6.60 -13.06
N PHE A 66 -10.53 7.68 -13.82
CA PHE A 66 -10.26 9.00 -13.24
C PHE A 66 -11.44 9.50 -12.41
N GLY A 67 -12.68 9.31 -12.86
CA GLY A 67 -13.87 9.64 -12.08
C GLY A 67 -13.91 8.93 -10.73
N CYS A 68 -13.66 7.61 -10.71
CA CYS A 68 -13.57 6.84 -9.48
C CYS A 68 -12.43 7.33 -8.57
N MET A 69 -11.26 7.65 -9.12
CA MET A 69 -10.13 8.19 -8.36
C MET A 69 -10.46 9.54 -7.72
N PHE A 70 -11.14 10.44 -8.44
CA PHE A 70 -11.59 11.71 -7.88
C PHE A 70 -12.61 11.53 -6.75
N ILE A 71 -13.58 10.63 -6.92
CA ILE A 71 -14.59 10.33 -5.89
C ILE A 71 -13.91 9.74 -4.64
N LEU A 72 -13.03 8.74 -4.81
CA LEU A 72 -12.31 8.11 -3.70
C LEU A 72 -11.41 9.12 -2.97
N SER A 73 -10.69 9.97 -3.71
CA SER A 73 -9.88 11.03 -3.11
C SER A 73 -10.73 12.02 -2.32
N GLY A 74 -11.90 12.41 -2.85
CA GLY A 74 -12.83 13.30 -2.15
C GLY A 74 -13.36 12.68 -0.85
N MET A 75 -13.66 11.38 -0.85
CA MET A 75 -14.12 10.67 0.35
C MET A 75 -13.05 10.62 1.44
N VAL A 76 -11.78 10.43 1.08
CA VAL A 76 -10.66 10.44 2.05
C VAL A 76 -10.50 11.82 2.70
N VAL A 77 -10.50 12.90 1.89
CA VAL A 77 -10.39 14.27 2.40
C VAL A 77 -11.58 14.64 3.27
N PHE A 78 -12.80 14.28 2.84
CA PHE A 78 -14.00 14.53 3.62
C PHE A 78 -13.98 13.81 4.98
N ALA A 79 -13.52 12.55 5.01
CA ALA A 79 -13.42 11.76 6.24
C ALA A 79 -12.39 12.34 7.24
N ASP A 80 -11.27 12.88 6.74
CA ASP A 80 -10.27 13.55 7.58
C ASP A 80 -10.79 14.91 8.09
N MET A 81 -11.41 15.73 7.22
CA MET A 81 -11.96 17.03 7.59
C MET A 81 -13.10 16.95 8.63
N THR A 82 -13.99 15.98 8.48
CA THR A 82 -15.13 15.80 9.40
C THR A 82 -14.78 15.03 10.67
N ASN A 83 -13.51 14.62 10.82
CA ASN A 83 -13.00 13.82 11.94
C ASN A 83 -13.96 12.68 12.31
N VAL A 84 -14.33 11.85 11.32
CA VAL A 84 -15.34 10.81 11.53
C VAL A 84 -14.95 9.89 12.69
N GLY A 85 -15.92 9.61 13.56
CA GLY A 85 -15.76 8.72 14.69
C GLY A 85 -15.65 7.25 14.28
N TYR A 86 -15.21 6.39 15.21
CA TYR A 86 -15.00 4.96 14.96
C TYR A 86 -16.21 4.20 14.38
N GLY A 87 -17.43 4.56 14.82
CA GLY A 87 -18.66 3.91 14.35
C GLY A 87 -19.12 4.33 12.96
N HIS A 88 -18.44 5.27 12.28
CA HIS A 88 -18.86 5.78 10.98
C HIS A 88 -18.35 4.89 9.84
N SER A 89 -19.17 4.66 8.81
CA SER A 89 -18.80 3.81 7.65
C SER A 89 -17.54 4.29 6.91
N LEU A 90 -17.28 5.61 6.96
CA LEU A 90 -16.09 6.22 6.33
C LEU A 90 -14.82 6.14 7.17
N TYR A 91 -14.84 5.51 8.34
CA TYR A 91 -13.67 5.44 9.23
C TYR A 91 -12.47 4.74 8.56
N SER A 92 -12.70 3.72 7.75
CA SER A 92 -11.63 3.05 6.98
C SER A 92 -10.91 4.02 6.03
N PHE A 93 -11.63 4.97 5.42
CA PHE A 93 -11.04 5.98 4.54
C PHE A 93 -10.20 7.00 5.33
N LYS A 94 -10.62 7.37 6.54
CA LYS A 94 -9.81 8.18 7.46
C LYS A 94 -8.48 7.49 7.76
N ARG A 95 -8.51 6.19 8.10
CA ARG A 95 -7.29 5.40 8.38
C ARG A 95 -6.38 5.24 7.16
N PHE A 96 -6.98 5.06 6.00
CA PHE A 96 -6.23 5.04 4.76
C PHE A 96 -5.53 6.38 4.51
N GLY A 97 -6.23 7.51 4.69
CA GLY A 97 -5.68 8.85 4.56
C GLY A 97 -4.50 9.11 5.48
N GLU A 98 -4.62 8.73 6.76
CA GLU A 98 -3.52 8.85 7.74
C GLU A 98 -2.29 8.01 7.32
N SER A 99 -2.50 6.76 6.88
CA SER A 99 -1.41 5.89 6.43
C SER A 99 -0.66 6.46 5.23
N VAL A 100 -1.41 7.02 4.26
CA VAL A 100 -0.82 7.70 3.10
C VAL A 100 -0.05 8.95 3.55
N ARG A 101 -0.58 9.74 4.48
CA ARG A 101 0.07 10.95 5.00
C ARG A 101 1.40 10.62 5.69
N ILE A 102 1.47 9.55 6.49
CA ILE A 102 2.72 9.10 7.13
C ILE A 102 3.78 8.75 6.09
N LYS A 103 3.37 8.04 5.01
CA LYS A 103 4.29 7.62 3.94
C LYS A 103 4.79 8.76 3.06
N LEU A 104 3.98 9.80 2.88
CA LEU A 104 4.33 10.95 2.03
C LEU A 104 5.17 12.00 2.77
N VAL A 105 5.13 12.02 4.11
CA VAL A 105 5.83 13.04 4.90
C VAL A 105 7.30 12.63 5.10
N PRO A 106 8.26 13.58 4.95
CA PRO A 106 9.67 13.31 5.22
C PRO A 106 9.89 12.75 6.63
N GLN A 107 10.90 11.90 6.80
CA GLN A 107 11.16 11.20 8.06
C GLN A 107 11.27 12.14 9.28
N ALA A 108 11.82 13.34 9.09
CA ALA A 108 11.91 14.36 10.14
C ALA A 108 10.55 14.84 10.68
N GLY A 109 9.49 14.78 9.86
CA GLY A 109 8.12 15.18 10.22
C GLY A 109 7.20 14.03 10.63
N GLN A 110 7.67 12.78 10.59
CA GLN A 110 6.87 11.64 11.02
C GLN A 110 6.56 11.65 12.52
N PRO A 111 7.49 11.98 13.44
CA PRO A 111 7.21 11.96 14.87
C PRO A 111 6.06 12.89 15.28
N SER A 112 6.01 14.10 14.70
CA SER A 112 4.94 15.06 14.98
C SER A 112 3.57 14.58 14.49
N LEU A 113 3.51 13.92 13.33
CA LEU A 113 2.27 13.32 12.83
C LEU A 113 1.82 12.12 13.66
N HIS A 114 2.76 11.27 14.10
CA HIS A 114 2.42 10.16 14.99
C HIS A 114 1.86 10.66 16.32
N GLN A 115 2.42 11.75 16.86
CA GLN A 115 1.87 12.41 18.04
C GLN A 115 0.46 12.95 17.78
N GLU A 116 0.25 13.69 16.68
CA GLU A 116 -1.07 14.22 16.30
C GLU A 116 -2.12 13.11 16.18
N PHE A 117 -1.79 11.99 15.53
CA PHE A 117 -2.69 10.86 15.40
C PHE A 117 -2.91 10.14 16.73
N ALA A 118 -1.90 10.02 17.59
CA ALA A 118 -2.06 9.43 18.92
C ALA A 118 -2.99 10.26 19.80
N GLU A 119 -2.87 11.60 19.77
CA GLU A 119 -3.76 12.51 20.49
C GLU A 119 -5.21 12.35 20.01
N ARG A 120 -5.45 12.36 18.69
CA ARG A 120 -6.79 12.10 18.12
C ARG A 120 -7.33 10.72 18.52
N ARG A 121 -6.49 9.69 18.58
CA ARG A 121 -6.90 8.34 19.02
C ARG A 121 -7.34 8.33 20.47
N LEU A 122 -6.66 9.08 21.34
CA LEU A 122 -7.06 9.22 22.73
C LEU A 122 -8.41 9.93 22.83
N GLU A 123 -8.68 10.94 22.00
CA GLU A 123 -9.99 11.61 21.94
C GLU A 123 -11.09 10.66 21.44
N GLU A 124 -10.83 9.88 20.39
CA GLU A 124 -11.77 8.85 19.90
C GLU A 124 -12.06 7.82 21.00
N MET A 125 -11.04 7.34 21.71
CA MET A 125 -11.21 6.40 22.82
C MET A 125 -12.02 7.00 23.96
N LYS A 126 -11.82 8.29 24.29
CA LYS A 126 -12.63 9.00 25.28
C LYS A 126 -14.08 9.12 24.81
N ALA A 127 -14.31 9.42 23.53
CA ALA A 127 -15.65 9.51 22.95
C ALA A 127 -16.38 8.15 22.99
N ILE A 128 -15.67 7.04 22.71
CA ILE A 128 -16.23 5.67 22.82
C ILE A 128 -16.53 5.33 24.28
N LYS A 129 -15.67 5.72 25.23
CA LYS A 129 -15.91 5.50 26.67
C LYS A 129 -17.08 6.32 27.20
N GLY A 130 -17.27 7.54 26.70
CA GLY A 130 -18.40 8.41 27.03
C GLY A 130 -19.73 7.92 26.44
N ASN A 131 -19.71 7.44 25.20
CA ASN A 131 -20.84 6.79 24.53
C ASN A 131 -20.84 5.28 24.82
N THR A 132 -21.00 4.94 26.09
CA THR A 132 -21.41 3.63 26.62
C THR A 132 -21.09 2.42 25.73
N ILE A 133 -19.90 1.85 25.94
CA ILE A 133 -19.64 0.45 25.60
C ILE A 133 -20.64 -0.41 26.43
N PRO A 134 -21.50 -1.24 25.82
CA PRO A 134 -22.28 -2.22 26.58
C PRO A 134 -21.29 -3.11 27.35
N ALA A 135 -21.54 -3.31 28.66
CA ALA A 135 -20.60 -3.87 29.63
C ALA A 135 -19.88 -5.18 29.21
N SER A 136 -20.39 -5.90 28.21
CA SER A 136 -19.82 -7.13 27.67
C SER A 136 -18.51 -6.97 26.87
N ALA A 137 -18.25 -5.84 26.21
CA ALA A 137 -17.02 -5.66 25.42
C ALA A 137 -15.82 -5.20 26.27
N THR A 138 -16.08 -4.60 27.44
CA THR A 138 -15.03 -4.12 28.36
C THR A 138 -14.34 -5.27 29.10
N GLU A 139 -15.04 -6.40 29.32
CA GLU A 139 -14.45 -7.60 29.92
C GLU A 139 -13.52 -8.33 28.95
N GLN A 140 -13.86 -8.40 27.66
CA GLN A 140 -12.99 -9.03 26.66
C GLN A 140 -11.67 -8.29 26.49
N VAL A 141 -11.68 -6.95 26.48
CA VAL A 141 -10.45 -6.16 26.37
C VAL A 141 -9.61 -6.21 27.66
N LYS A 142 -10.25 -6.29 28.85
CA LYS A 142 -9.51 -6.49 30.11
C LYS A 142 -8.85 -7.87 30.17
N ASN A 143 -9.55 -8.92 29.74
CA ASN A 143 -9.01 -10.27 29.71
C ASN A 143 -7.87 -10.41 28.68
N GLN A 144 -8.01 -9.75 27.52
CA GLN A 144 -6.95 -9.76 26.49
C GLN A 144 -5.72 -8.92 26.89
N ASN A 145 -5.92 -7.79 27.58
CA ASN A 145 -4.80 -7.02 28.13
C ASN A 145 -4.11 -7.76 29.27
N GLN A 146 -4.83 -8.54 30.08
CA GLN A 146 -4.21 -9.42 31.08
C GLN A 146 -3.39 -10.54 30.43
N SER A 147 -3.87 -11.16 29.36
CA SER A 147 -3.11 -12.22 28.67
C SER A 147 -1.82 -11.70 28.03
N ILE A 148 -1.84 -10.49 27.46
CA ILE A 148 -0.63 -9.83 26.92
C ILE A 148 0.35 -9.47 28.05
N LEU A 149 -0.16 -9.02 29.21
CA LEU A 149 0.69 -8.68 30.35
C LEU A 149 1.34 -9.92 31.00
N THR A 150 0.68 -11.09 30.98
CA THR A 150 1.30 -12.36 31.36
C THR A 150 2.30 -12.86 30.33
N GLN A 151 2.00 -12.76 29.03
CA GLN A 151 2.95 -13.16 27.98
C GLN A 151 4.25 -12.35 28.04
N ASN A 152 4.17 -11.04 28.28
CA ASN A 152 5.38 -10.20 28.41
C ASN A 152 6.23 -10.58 29.63
N LYS A 153 5.61 -11.00 30.75
CA LYS A 153 6.34 -11.50 31.91
C LYS A 153 7.02 -12.84 31.66
N GLU A 154 6.37 -13.73 30.91
CA GLU A 154 6.96 -15.02 30.53
C GLU A 154 8.16 -14.83 29.59
N VAL A 155 8.07 -13.89 28.64
CA VAL A 155 9.20 -13.54 27.75
C VAL A 155 10.36 -12.93 28.52
N GLU A 156 10.07 -12.05 29.50
CA GLU A 156 11.11 -11.45 30.34
C GLU A 156 11.80 -12.50 31.24
N GLN A 157 11.03 -13.45 31.80
CA GLN A 157 11.58 -14.57 32.56
C GLN A 157 12.42 -15.51 31.69
N LEU A 158 11.96 -15.84 30.48
CA LEU A 158 12.69 -16.68 29.55
C LEU A 158 13.99 -16.02 29.11
N SER A 159 13.96 -14.70 28.85
CA SER A 159 15.16 -13.92 28.57
C SER A 159 16.15 -13.99 29.73
N GLN A 160 15.69 -13.78 30.98
CA GLN A 160 16.57 -13.89 32.15
C GLN A 160 17.16 -15.30 32.33
N GLN A 161 16.39 -16.37 32.07
CA GLN A 161 16.90 -17.74 32.11
C GLN A 161 17.98 -18.00 31.06
N MET A 162 17.75 -17.56 29.83
CA MET A 162 18.74 -17.67 28.75
C MET A 162 20.05 -16.94 29.11
N HIS A 163 19.96 -15.76 29.73
CA HIS A 163 21.13 -15.02 30.20
C HIS A 163 21.89 -15.77 31.31
N GLN A 164 21.18 -16.45 32.21
CA GLN A 164 21.81 -17.27 33.25
C GLN A 164 22.53 -18.48 32.66
N GLU A 165 21.91 -19.18 31.71
CA GLU A 165 22.53 -20.33 31.04
C GLU A 165 23.77 -19.95 30.24
N ILE A 166 23.72 -18.84 29.48
CA ILE A 166 24.87 -18.33 28.73
C ILE A 166 26.04 -18.00 29.67
N ASN A 167 25.77 -17.34 30.81
CA ASN A 167 26.82 -17.02 31.78
C ASN A 167 27.43 -18.28 32.44
N LEU A 168 26.63 -19.33 32.67
CA LEU A 168 27.14 -20.61 33.17
C LEU A 168 28.08 -21.28 32.16
N ILE A 169 27.71 -21.25 30.87
CA ILE A 169 28.56 -21.77 29.79
C ILE A 169 29.88 -21.00 29.72
N PHE A 170 29.85 -19.67 29.80
CA PHE A 170 31.08 -18.87 29.82
C PHE A 170 31.98 -19.21 31.02
N SER A 171 31.40 -19.39 32.21
CA SER A 171 32.12 -19.81 33.41
C SER A 171 32.79 -21.19 33.24
N ASP A 172 32.12 -22.14 32.59
CA ASP A 172 32.68 -23.48 32.33
C ASP A 172 33.79 -23.47 31.27
N VAL A 173 33.68 -22.59 30.27
CA VAL A 173 34.72 -22.35 29.26
C VAL A 173 35.96 -21.73 29.91
N GLU A 174 35.79 -20.70 30.75
CA GLU A 174 36.91 -20.05 31.47
C GLU A 174 37.61 -21.02 32.43
N ALA A 175 36.86 -21.96 33.02
CA ALA A 175 37.42 -23.00 33.88
C ALA A 175 38.16 -24.12 33.11
N ASN A 176 38.25 -24.07 31.77
CA ASN A 176 38.82 -25.12 30.91
C ASN A 176 38.24 -26.52 31.16
N ARG A 177 36.97 -26.61 31.59
CA ARG A 177 36.30 -27.89 31.89
C ARG A 177 35.74 -28.59 30.66
N ILE A 178 35.79 -27.93 29.51
CA ILE A 178 35.17 -28.37 28.27
C ILE A 178 36.27 -28.73 27.27
N GLU A 179 36.07 -29.83 26.56
CA GLU A 179 36.96 -30.28 25.50
C GLU A 179 37.01 -29.24 24.35
N PRO A 180 38.20 -28.88 23.83
CA PRO A 180 38.37 -27.78 22.87
C PRO A 180 37.56 -27.95 21.58
N ALA A 181 37.32 -29.19 21.15
CA ALA A 181 36.46 -29.48 19.99
C ALA A 181 35.00 -29.03 20.21
N ARG A 182 34.51 -29.14 21.45
CA ARG A 182 33.13 -28.78 21.83
C ARG A 182 32.98 -27.26 22.02
N ILE A 183 34.05 -26.59 22.49
CA ILE A 183 34.11 -25.12 22.60
C ILE A 183 33.86 -24.47 21.23
N LYS A 184 34.47 -25.01 20.17
CA LYS A 184 34.29 -24.49 18.80
C LYS A 184 32.82 -24.52 18.35
N ILE A 185 32.11 -25.62 18.61
CA ILE A 185 30.69 -25.77 18.25
C ILE A 185 29.85 -24.75 19.01
N ILE A 186 30.08 -24.63 20.33
CA ILE A 186 29.35 -23.71 21.20
C ILE A 186 29.58 -22.25 20.78
N CYS A 187 30.82 -21.86 20.51
CA CYS A 187 31.14 -20.50 20.05
C CYS A 187 30.45 -20.17 18.72
N ASN A 188 30.39 -21.11 17.77
CA ASN A 188 29.70 -20.92 16.50
C ASN A 188 28.18 -20.80 16.67
N ASP A 189 27.57 -21.62 17.53
CA ASP A 189 26.14 -21.58 17.79
C ASP A 189 25.73 -20.26 18.47
N ILE A 190 26.50 -19.81 19.47
CA ILE A 190 26.24 -18.52 20.14
C ILE A 190 26.42 -17.34 19.17
N ALA A 191 27.46 -17.37 18.33
CA ALA A 191 27.69 -16.33 17.33
C ALA A 191 26.52 -16.25 16.34
N ARG A 192 25.98 -17.40 15.91
CA ARG A 192 24.82 -17.48 15.03
C ARG A 192 23.56 -16.89 15.68
N ILE A 193 23.25 -17.28 16.92
CA ILE A 193 22.08 -16.76 17.66
C ILE A 193 22.18 -15.23 17.80
N LEU A 194 23.35 -14.70 18.16
CA LEU A 194 23.55 -13.25 18.31
C LEU A 194 23.41 -12.48 16.99
N ASN A 195 23.74 -13.11 15.85
CA ASN A 195 23.57 -12.50 14.53
C ASN A 195 22.11 -12.57 14.05
N ASP A 196 21.41 -13.68 14.32
CA ASP A 196 19.99 -13.85 13.98
C ASP A 196 19.10 -12.87 14.78
N ASP A 197 19.47 -12.53 16.02
CA ASP A 197 18.77 -11.55 16.86
C ASP A 197 18.98 -10.08 16.40
N GLU A 198 20.09 -9.77 15.74
CA GLU A 198 20.40 -8.41 15.24
C GLU A 198 19.47 -8.00 14.08
N GLU A 199 18.97 -8.97 13.32
CA GLU A 199 18.06 -8.72 12.20
C GLU A 199 16.58 -8.55 12.64
N SER A 200 16.23 -9.02 13.84
CA SER A 200 14.83 -9.10 14.29
C SER A 200 14.41 -8.04 15.32
N LEU A 201 15.35 -7.36 16.00
CA LEU A 201 15.04 -6.50 17.15
C LEU A 201 15.74 -5.13 17.07
N THR A 202 15.07 -4.14 16.49
CA THR A 202 15.53 -2.74 16.41
C THR A 202 15.51 -1.96 17.74
N GLU A 203 15.10 -2.57 18.86
CA GLU A 203 14.84 -1.84 20.12
C GLU A 203 15.50 -2.40 21.40
N ILE A 204 16.36 -3.43 21.31
CA ILE A 204 17.10 -3.90 22.51
C ILE A 204 18.24 -2.92 22.85
N PRO A 205 18.48 -2.61 24.14
CA PRO A 205 19.56 -1.72 24.56
C PRO A 205 20.94 -2.24 24.14
N THR A 206 21.56 -1.50 23.22
CA THR A 206 22.86 -1.73 22.56
C THR A 206 24.02 -2.07 23.50
N LYS A 207 23.97 -1.63 24.77
CA LYS A 207 25.06 -1.81 25.73
C LYS A 207 25.31 -3.28 26.09
N PHE A 208 24.25 -4.09 26.22
CA PHE A 208 24.41 -5.49 26.64
C PHE A 208 24.88 -6.40 25.49
N GLN A 209 24.34 -6.20 24.29
CA GLN A 209 24.82 -6.88 23.09
C GLN A 209 26.31 -6.60 22.85
N GLN A 210 26.75 -5.36 23.07
CA GLN A 210 28.14 -4.98 22.93
C GLN A 210 29.04 -5.64 23.98
N GLU A 211 28.60 -5.75 25.24
CA GLU A 211 29.34 -6.47 26.28
C GLU A 211 29.45 -7.97 26.00
N SER A 212 28.36 -8.60 25.55
CA SER A 212 28.33 -10.02 25.22
C SER A 212 29.18 -10.35 23.99
N ARG A 213 29.16 -9.50 22.94
CA ARG A 213 30.07 -9.63 21.80
C ARG A 213 31.53 -9.44 22.20
N ASN A 214 31.83 -8.51 23.10
CA ASN A 214 33.20 -8.34 23.60
C ASN A 214 33.68 -9.58 24.35
N LYS A 215 32.86 -10.17 25.23
CA LYS A 215 33.18 -11.42 25.93
C LYS A 215 33.35 -12.60 24.97
N LEU A 216 32.46 -12.72 23.98
CA LEU A 216 32.57 -13.74 22.94
C LEU A 216 33.87 -13.58 22.15
N ASN A 217 34.21 -12.37 21.71
CA ASN A 217 35.45 -12.13 20.98
C ASN A 217 36.69 -12.44 21.83
N ILE A 218 36.70 -12.07 23.11
CA ILE A 218 37.84 -12.36 23.99
C ILE A 218 38.00 -13.87 24.21
N ASN A 219 36.91 -14.59 24.44
CA ASN A 219 36.95 -16.01 24.84
C ASN A 219 36.93 -16.99 23.64
N CYS A 220 36.41 -16.58 22.49
CA CYS A 220 36.25 -17.44 21.30
C CYS A 220 37.13 -17.03 20.10
N ALA A 221 37.94 -15.95 20.17
CA ALA A 221 38.76 -15.49 19.03
C ALA A 221 39.68 -16.57 18.44
N GLY A 222 40.13 -17.55 19.23
CA GLY A 222 40.97 -18.65 18.75
C GLY A 222 40.21 -19.82 18.11
N PHE A 223 38.88 -19.82 18.17
CA PHE A 223 38.04 -20.96 17.77
C PHE A 223 37.05 -20.63 16.64
N LEU A 224 36.72 -19.35 16.44
CA LEU A 224 35.88 -18.92 15.33
C LEU A 224 36.63 -19.12 14.00
N ASP A 225 35.96 -19.78 13.05
CA ASP A 225 36.49 -19.89 11.69
C ASP A 225 36.48 -18.49 11.03
N PRO A 226 37.57 -18.10 10.33
CA PRO A 226 37.64 -16.82 9.62
C PRO A 226 36.65 -16.71 8.46
#